data_AF-A0A7X0U859-F1
#
_entry.id   AF-A0A7X0U859-F1
#
_cell.length_a   1.000
_cell.length_b   1.000
_cell.length_c   1.000
_cell.angle_alpha   90.00
_cell.angle_beta   90.00
_cell.angle_gamma   90.00
#
_symmetry.space_group_name_H-M   'P 1'
#
loop_
_entity.id
_entity.type
_entity.pdbx_description
1 polymer ?
#
loop_
_entity_poly.entity_id
_entity_poly.type
_entity_poly.pdbx_seq_one_letter_code
_entity_poly.pdbx_strand_id
1 'polypeptide(L)'
;MKKSNAFAEHDGDGAEAPMLVKASLVCRKLSIGRTLLRELHTNGCKNFDRKFPQPFRLTKRGALYFDFSAIELWVRAQMTNPPDSQSG
;
A
#
# COMPACT_ATOMS: atom_id res chain seq x y z
N MET A 1 23.63 31.01 35.15
CA MET A 1 22.59 30.45 34.26
C MET A 1 23.27 29.60 33.19
N LYS A 2 23.21 28.28 33.29
CA LYS A 2 23.59 27.37 32.21
C LYS A 2 22.32 26.63 31.78
N LYS A 3 21.78 26.96 30.61
CA LYS A 3 20.71 26.18 29.96
C LYS A 3 21.40 25.19 29.03
N SER A 4 21.61 23.97 29.51
CA SER A 4 21.97 22.84 28.66
C SER A 4 20.68 22.17 28.22
N ASN A 5 20.10 22.59 27.10
CA ASN A 5 19.11 21.79 26.39
C ASN A 5 19.87 20.91 25.41
N ALA A 6 20.19 19.69 25.83
CA ALA A 6 20.60 18.62 24.95
C ALA A 6 19.55 17.50 25.11
N PHE A 7 18.55 17.50 24.24
CA PHE A 7 17.67 16.37 24.04
C PHE A 7 17.52 16.21 22.53
N ALA A 8 18.48 15.52 21.93
CA ALA A 8 18.46 15.26 20.50
C ALA A 8 19.31 14.03 20.19
N GLU A 9 18.90 12.86 20.68
CA GLU A 9 19.22 11.59 20.02
C GLU A 9 17.98 10.70 20.18
N HIS A 10 17.03 10.90 19.27
CA HIS A 10 15.94 9.96 19.07
C HIS A 10 16.43 8.99 18.00
N ASP A 11 17.12 7.94 18.44
CA ASP A 11 17.34 6.71 17.67
C ASP A 11 15.98 6.03 17.45
N GLY A 12 15.18 6.62 16.58
CA GLY A 12 13.97 6.03 16.04
C GLY A 12 14.28 5.59 14.63
N ASP A 13 14.53 4.29 14.47
CA ASP A 13 14.39 3.53 13.23
C ASP A 13 13.45 4.25 12.25
N GLY A 14 14.04 4.86 11.22
CA GLY A 14 13.38 5.78 10.29
C GLY A 14 12.46 5.06 9.32
N ALA A 15 11.56 4.21 9.82
CA ALA A 15 10.46 3.68 9.04
C ALA A 15 9.59 4.87 8.63
N GLU A 16 9.73 5.29 7.36
CA GLU A 16 8.86 6.29 6.76
C GLU A 16 7.41 5.91 7.07
N ALA A 17 6.67 6.83 7.69
CA ALA A 17 5.27 6.58 8.01
C ALA A 17 4.51 6.23 6.72
N PRO A 18 3.65 5.19 6.74
CA PRO A 18 2.99 4.70 5.53
C PRO A 18 2.18 5.82 4.87
N MET A 19 2.37 6.02 3.57
CA MET A 19 1.66 7.06 2.83
C MET A 19 0.24 6.61 2.55
N LEU A 20 -0.69 7.03 3.41
CA LEU A 20 -2.09 6.61 3.33
C LEU A 20 -2.87 7.42 2.30
N VAL A 21 -3.39 6.74 1.29
CA VAL A 21 -4.11 7.37 0.19
C VAL A 21 -5.48 6.76 -0.03
N LYS A 22 -6.43 7.57 -0.51
CA LYS A 22 -7.75 7.08 -0.90
C LYS A 22 -7.65 6.17 -2.12
N ALA A 23 -8.57 5.21 -2.23
CA ALA A 23 -8.73 4.33 -3.39
C ALA A 23 -8.66 5.07 -4.74
N SER A 24 -9.30 6.25 -4.82
CA SER A 24 -9.32 7.07 -6.04
C SER A 24 -7.95 7.55 -6.48
N LEU A 25 -7.03 7.79 -5.54
CA LEU A 25 -5.67 8.22 -5.86
C LEU A 25 -4.84 7.03 -6.35
N VAL A 26 -4.99 5.85 -5.72
CA VAL A 26 -4.37 4.59 -6.17
C VAL A 26 -4.73 4.32 -7.63
N CYS A 27 -6.03 4.34 -7.97
CA CYS A 27 -6.50 4.09 -9.33
C CYS A 27 -5.87 5.04 -10.35
N ARG A 28 -5.75 6.34 -10.01
CA ARG A 28 -5.17 7.34 -10.92
C ARG A 28 -3.66 7.17 -11.08
N LYS A 29 -2.94 6.91 -9.99
CA LYS A 29 -1.46 6.85 -9.98
C LYS A 29 -0.94 5.56 -10.61
N LEU A 30 -1.62 4.45 -10.38
CA LEU A 30 -1.19 3.12 -10.84
C LEU A 30 -1.98 2.62 -12.06
N SER A 31 -2.87 3.45 -12.61
CA SER A 31 -3.77 3.08 -13.73
C SER A 31 -4.58 1.80 -13.49
N ILE A 32 -4.90 1.50 -12.22
CA ILE A 32 -5.73 0.35 -11.84
C ILE A 32 -7.20 0.76 -11.92
N GLY A 33 -8.02 -0.02 -12.63
CA GLY A 33 -9.46 0.21 -12.70
C GLY A 33 -10.14 0.03 -11.33
N ARG A 34 -11.16 0.85 -11.01
CA ARG A 34 -11.89 0.78 -9.72
C ARG A 34 -12.45 -0.61 -9.41
N THR A 35 -12.95 -1.31 -10.43
CA THR A 35 -13.47 -2.67 -10.28
C THR A 35 -12.35 -3.64 -9.92
N LEU A 36 -11.23 -3.58 -10.63
CA LEU A 36 -10.08 -4.44 -10.35
C LEU A 36 -9.51 -4.18 -8.95
N LEU A 37 -9.32 -2.90 -8.58
CA LEU A 37 -8.85 -2.55 -7.24
C LEU A 37 -9.75 -3.15 -6.14
N ARG A 38 -11.08 -3.05 -6.31
CA ARG A 38 -12.03 -3.66 -5.38
C ARG A 38 -11.90 -5.17 -5.32
N GLU A 39 -11.80 -5.83 -6.46
CA GLU A 39 -11.73 -7.29 -6.55
C GLU A 39 -10.44 -7.82 -5.90
N LEU A 40 -9.30 -7.14 -6.08
CA LEU A 40 -8.00 -7.52 -5.53
C LEU A 40 -8.01 -7.71 -4.00
N HIS A 41 -8.77 -6.89 -3.27
CA HIS A 41 -8.83 -6.94 -1.81
C HIS A 41 -10.16 -7.46 -1.24
N THR A 42 -11.07 -7.97 -2.07
CA THR A 42 -12.38 -8.45 -1.60
C THR A 42 -12.46 -9.96 -1.75
N ASN A 43 -12.47 -10.68 -0.63
CA ASN A 43 -12.57 -12.13 -0.62
C ASN A 43 -13.81 -12.61 -1.40
N GLY A 44 -13.66 -13.69 -2.16
CA GLY A 44 -14.70 -14.23 -3.05
C GLY A 44 -14.79 -13.56 -4.42
N CYS A 45 -13.99 -12.51 -4.70
CA CYS A 45 -13.90 -11.95 -6.05
C CYS A 45 -12.94 -12.76 -6.94
N LYS A 46 -13.19 -12.75 -8.25
CA LYS A 46 -12.38 -13.48 -9.25
C LYS A 46 -10.88 -13.14 -9.25
N ASN A 47 -10.55 -11.89 -8.95
CA ASN A 47 -9.17 -11.36 -8.94
C ASN A 47 -8.64 -11.18 -7.51
N PHE A 48 -9.27 -11.80 -6.50
CA PHE A 48 -8.81 -11.66 -5.12
C PHE A 48 -7.38 -12.18 -4.97
N ASP A 49 -6.47 -11.34 -4.48
CA ASP A 49 -5.11 -11.72 -4.15
C ASP A 49 -4.86 -11.54 -2.65
N ARG A 50 -4.55 -12.64 -1.98
CA ARG A 50 -4.24 -12.66 -0.55
C ARG A 50 -2.99 -11.85 -0.20
N LYS A 51 -2.07 -11.67 -1.15
CA LYS A 51 -0.85 -10.85 -1.01
C LYS A 51 -1.11 -9.37 -1.32
N PHE A 52 -2.27 -9.02 -1.87
CA PHE A 52 -2.59 -7.63 -2.15
C PHE A 52 -2.79 -6.84 -0.83
N PRO A 53 -2.21 -5.63 -0.70
CA PRO A 53 -2.34 -4.81 0.49
C PRO A 53 -3.81 -4.52 0.84
N GLN A 54 -4.20 -4.86 2.08
CA GLN A 54 -5.58 -4.68 2.51
C GLN A 54 -5.87 -3.21 2.80
N PRO A 55 -7.05 -2.70 2.39
CA PRO A 55 -7.46 -1.38 2.78
C PRO A 55 -7.80 -1.35 4.27
N PHE A 56 -7.78 -0.16 4.84
CA PHE A 56 -8.33 0.09 6.16
C PHE A 56 -9.18 1.35 6.17
N ARG A 57 -9.96 1.48 7.24
CA ARG A 57 -10.88 2.60 7.45
C ARG A 57 -10.42 3.39 8.65
N LEU A 58 -10.22 4.70 8.45
CA LEU A 58 -9.96 5.62 9.55
C LEU A 58 -11.22 5.88 10.40
N THR A 59 -12.42 5.65 9.84
CA THR A 59 -13.71 5.79 10.55
C THR A 59 -14.69 4.70 10.15
N LYS A 60 -15.65 4.36 11.03
CA LYS A 60 -16.61 3.24 10.84
C LYS A 60 -17.37 3.26 9.49
N ARG A 61 -17.66 4.46 8.98
CA ARG A 61 -18.34 4.70 7.69
C ARG A 61 -17.47 5.46 6.68
N GLY A 62 -16.16 5.54 6.92
CA GLY A 62 -15.24 6.33 6.12
C GLY A 62 -14.86 5.68 4.80
N ALA A 63 -14.16 6.46 3.97
CA ALA A 63 -13.52 5.96 2.76
C ALA A 63 -12.46 4.89 3.08
N LEU A 64 -12.21 4.02 2.10
CA LEU A 64 -11.08 3.10 2.15
C LEU A 64 -9.78 3.85 1.86
N TYR A 65 -8.81 3.64 2.74
CA TYR A 65 -7.44 4.08 2.59
C TYR A 65 -6.54 2.88 2.38
N PHE A 66 -5.48 3.10 1.61
CA PHE A 66 -4.45 2.13 1.32
C PHE A 66 -3.09 2.72 1.61
N ASP A 67 -2.16 1.88 2.03
CA ASP A 67 -0.74 2.20 2.00
C ASP A 67 -0.28 2.23 0.53
N PHE A 68 0.06 3.42 0.05
CA PHE A 68 0.46 3.60 -1.34
C PHE A 68 1.75 2.85 -1.66
N SER A 69 2.74 2.91 -0.77
CA SER A 69 4.06 2.29 -0.96
C SER A 69 3.92 0.77 -1.04
N ALA A 70 3.08 0.18 -0.19
CA ALA A 70 2.82 -1.26 -0.23
C ALA A 70 2.17 -1.70 -1.56
N ILE A 71 1.21 -0.93 -2.08
CA ILE A 71 0.58 -1.25 -3.38
C ILE A 71 1.58 -1.07 -4.51
N GLU A 72 2.37 -0.01 -4.49
CA GLU A 72 3.38 0.23 -5.53
C GLU A 72 4.40 -0.91 -5.58
N LEU A 73 4.88 -1.38 -4.42
CA LEU A 73 5.75 -2.54 -4.32
C LEU A 73 5.09 -3.82 -4.85
N TRP A 74 3.82 -4.05 -4.52
CA TRP A 74 3.07 -5.20 -5.05
C TRP A 74 2.97 -5.12 -6.58
N VAL A 75 2.61 -3.96 -7.16
CA VAL A 75 2.51 -3.77 -8.61
C VAL A 75 3.86 -4.03 -9.29
N ARG A 76 4.95 -3.50 -8.74
CA ARG A 76 6.31 -3.75 -9.25
C ARG A 76 6.66 -5.23 -9.22
N ALA A 77 6.33 -5.94 -8.14
CA ALA A 77 6.59 -7.37 -8.01
C ALA A 77 5.84 -8.22 -9.07
N GLN A 78 4.65 -7.80 -9.48
CA GLN A 78 3.90 -8.45 -10.58
C GLN A 78 4.54 -8.22 -11.96
N MET A 79 5.27 -7.11 -12.14
CA MET A 79 5.97 -6.81 -13.39
C MET A 79 7.33 -7.53 -13.49
N THR A 80 8.00 -7.73 -12.34
CA THR A 80 9.33 -8.38 -12.30
C THR A 80 9.25 -9.91 -12.33
N ASN A 81 8.11 -10.50 -11.98
CA ASN A 81 7.82 -11.92 -12.22
C ASN A 81 6.84 -12.03 -13.39
N PRO A 82 7.28 -11.93 -14.65
CA PRO A 82 6.46 -12.50 -15.72
C PRO A 82 6.24 -13.98 -15.39
N PRO A 83 5.05 -14.56 -15.65
CA PRO A 83 4.89 -15.99 -15.54
C PRO A 83 5.99 -16.63 -16.38
N ASP A 84 6.87 -17.42 -15.74
CA ASP A 84 7.86 -18.24 -16.42
C ASP A 84 7.19 -18.86 -17.63
N SER A 85 7.74 -18.56 -18.80
CA SER A 85 7.50 -19.31 -20.01
C SER A 85 7.54 -20.79 -19.62
N GLN A 86 6.39 -21.47 -19.68
CA GLN A 86 6.36 -22.91 -19.79
C GLN A 86 7.27 -23.27 -20.97
N SER A 87 8.49 -23.69 -20.68
CA SER A 87 9.41 -24.26 -21.66
C SER A 87 9.55 -25.72 -21.31
N GLY A 88 8.91 -26.54 -22.15
CA GLY A 88 9.38 -27.88 -22.56
C GLY A 88 9.49 -28.93 -21.48
#